data_AF-A0A520ILQ4-F1
#
_entry.id   AF-A0A520ILQ4-F1
#
_cell.length_a   1.000
_cell.length_b   1.000
_cell.length_c   1.000
_cell.angle_alpha   90.00
_cell.angle_beta   90.00
_cell.angle_gamma   90.00
#
_symmetry.space_group_name_H-M   'P 1'
#
loop_
_entity.id
_entity.type
_entity.pdbx_description
1 polymer ?
#
loop_
_entity_poly.entity_id
_entity_poly.type
_entity_poly.pdbx_seq_one_letter_code
_entity_poly.pdbx_strand_id
1 'polypeptide(L)' 'MQSVQNKIALVTGANTGVGFQIAKALSERNYTVFIGARNLEKGKDAASQLGEDA' A
#
# COMPACT_ATOMS: atom_id res chain seq x y z
N MET A 1 13.52 -19.57 -15.70
CA MET A 1 12.96 -18.21 -15.76
C MET A 1 12.24 -17.97 -14.45
N GLN A 2 12.86 -17.30 -13.48
CA GLN A 2 12.14 -16.92 -12.27
C GLN A 2 11.26 -15.74 -12.64
N SER A 3 9.95 -15.97 -12.70
CA SER A 3 8.97 -14.92 -12.93
C SER A 3 9.16 -13.89 -11.81
N VAL A 4 9.54 -12.66 -12.17
CA VAL A 4 9.55 -11.51 -11.26
C VAL A 4 8.10 -11.23 -10.92
N GLN A 5 7.53 -12.03 -10.02
CA GLN A 5 6.20 -11.80 -9.48
C GLN A 5 6.36 -10.65 -8.50
N ASN A 6 6.18 -9.41 -8.96
CA ASN A 6 5.90 -8.31 -8.05
C ASN A 6 4.70 -8.74 -7.22
N LYS A 7 4.94 -9.04 -5.95
CA LYS A 7 3.91 -9.59 -5.08
C LYS A 7 2.93 -8.47 -4.77
N ILE A 8 1.67 -8.76 -4.99
CA ILE A 8 0.59 -7.79 -4.78
C ILE A 8 0.04 -7.99 -3.37
N ALA A 9 -0.13 -6.90 -2.63
CA ALA A 9 -0.71 -6.93 -1.29
C ALA A 9 -1.86 -5.92 -1.17
N LEU A 10 -3.06 -6.41 -0.86
CA LEU A 10 -4.21 -5.55 -0.56
C LEU A 10 -4.28 -5.28 0.94
N VAL A 11 -4.17 -4.02 1.34
CA VAL A 11 -4.25 -3.60 2.74
C VAL A 11 -5.52 -2.78 2.97
N THR A 12 -6.47 -3.37 3.67
CA THR A 12 -7.70 -2.68 4.09
C THR A 12 -7.46 -1.91 5.39
N GLY A 13 -7.95 -0.67 5.49
CA GLY A 13 -7.69 0.20 6.63
C GLY A 13 -6.29 0.83 6.62
N ALA A 14 -5.61 0.86 5.47
CA ALA A 14 -4.29 1.49 5.33
C ALA A 14 -4.31 3.03 5.39
N ASN A 15 -5.44 3.64 5.76
CA ASN A 15 -5.55 5.08 5.91
C ASN A 15 -4.97 5.62 7.23
N THR A 16 -4.80 4.77 8.26
CA THR A 16 -4.39 5.21 9.60
C THR A 16 -3.69 4.08 10.38
N GLY A 17 -2.82 4.48 11.32
CA GLY A 17 -2.23 3.58 12.30
C GLY A 17 -1.39 2.45 11.70
N VAL A 18 -1.66 1.21 12.13
CA VAL A 18 -0.86 0.04 11.78
C VAL A 18 -1.00 -0.33 10.30
N GLY A 19 -2.20 -0.18 9.72
CA GLY A 19 -2.43 -0.51 8.31
C GLY A 19 -1.55 0.33 7.38
N PHE A 20 -1.38 1.61 7.69
CA PHE A 20 -0.51 2.52 6.94
C PHE A 20 0.96 2.10 7.02
N GLN A 21 1.44 1.77 8.23
CA GLN A 21 2.83 1.30 8.43
C GLN A 21 3.11 -0.03 7.71
N ILE A 22 2.13 -0.95 7.71
CA ILE A 22 2.23 -2.22 6.97
C ILE A 22 2.31 -1.95 5.48
N ALA A 23 1.43 -1.11 4.95
CA ALA A 23 1.43 -0.74 3.54
C ALA A 23 2.79 -0.13 3.15
N LYS A 24 3.34 0.78 3.98
CA LYS A 24 4.64 1.40 3.73
C LYS A 24 5.76 0.35 3.71
N ALA A 25 5.82 -0.52 4.71
CA ALA A 25 6.82 -1.57 4.80
C ALA A 25 6.74 -2.59 3.64
N LEU A 26 5.54 -2.82 3.09
CA LEU A 26 5.33 -3.66 1.91
C LEU A 26 5.83 -2.96 0.64
N SER A 27 5.51 -1.68 0.49
CA SER A 27 5.97 -0.85 -0.63
C SER A 27 7.50 -0.82 -0.70
N GLU A 28 8.18 -0.61 0.44
CA GLU A 28 9.65 -0.65 0.52
C GLU A 28 10.26 -2.01 0.17
N ARG A 29 9.48 -3.09 0.28
CA ARG A 29 9.90 -4.45 -0.09
C ARG A 29 9.63 -4.80 -1.55
N ASN A 30 9.34 -3.81 -2.40
CA ASN A 30 9.04 -3.98 -3.82
C ASN A 30 7.72 -4.76 -4.08
N TYR A 31 6.77 -4.66 -3.14
CA TYR A 31 5.42 -5.17 -3.35
C TYR A 31 4.57 -4.07 -3.99
N THR A 32 3.68 -4.46 -4.89
CA THR A 32 2.61 -3.57 -5.34
C THR A 32 1.53 -3.59 -4.27
N VAL A 33 1.37 -2.47 -3.57
CA VAL A 33 0.38 -2.37 -2.50
C VAL A 33 -0.91 -1.77 -3.06
N PHE A 34 -2.05 -2.26 -2.60
CA PHE A 34 -3.35 -1.65 -2.85
C PHE A 34 -3.94 -1.20 -1.53
N ILE A 35 -4.32 0.08 -1.46
CA ILE A 35 -4.87 0.67 -0.24
C ILE A 35 -6.40 0.68 -0.30
N GLY A 36 -7.03 -0.10 0.58
CA GLY A 36 -8.47 -0.05 0.80
C GLY A 36 -8.81 0.91 1.93
N ALA A 37 -9.54 1.99 1.64
CA ALA A 37 -10.03 2.94 2.63
C ALA A 37 -11.54 3.19 2.49
N ARG A 38 -12.25 3.36 3.62
CA ARG A 38 -13.67 3.78 3.60
C ARG A 38 -13.86 5.21 3.13
N ASN A 39 -12.87 6.07 3.39
CA ASN A 39 -12.89 7.45 2.96
C ASN A 39 -11.84 7.66 1.88
N LEU A 40 -12.28 8.01 0.67
CA LEU A 40 -11.45 8.15 -0.52
C LEU A 40 -10.38 9.23 -0.34
N GLU A 41 -10.71 10.34 0.32
CA GLU A 41 -9.76 11.43 0.58
C GLU A 41 -8.60 10.95 1.46
N LYS A 42 -8.90 10.27 2.58
CA LYS A 42 -7.87 9.69 3.44
C LYS A 42 -7.09 8.56 2.78
N GLY A 43 -7.72 7.82 1.86
CA GLY A 43 -7.05 6.80 1.06
C GLY A 43 -6.04 7.40 0.08
N LYS A 44 -6.41 8.49 -0.60
CA LYS A 44 -5.52 9.23 -1.50
C LYS A 44 -4.37 9.89 -0.75
N ASP A 45 -4.64 10.47 0.41
CA ASP A 45 -3.60 11.08 1.25
C ASP A 45 -2.59 10.02 1.69
N ALA A 46 -3.08 8.86 2.15
CA ALA A 46 -2.23 7.72 2.50
C ALA A 46 -1.41 7.20 1.31
N ALA A 47 -2.03 7.01 0.14
CA ALA A 47 -1.32 6.59 -1.08
C ALA A 47 -0.24 7.61 -1.48
N SER A 48 -0.57 8.91 -1.43
CA SER A 48 0.39 9.98 -1.72
C SER A 48 1.55 10.02 -0.72
N GLN A 49 1.33 9.63 0.54
CA GLN A 49 2.40 9.50 1.54
C GLN A 49 3.24 8.23 1.37
N LEU A 50 2.68 7.15 0.79
CA LEU A 50 3.43 5.93 0.50
C LEU A 50 4.30 6.04 -0.77
N GLY A 51 3.89 6.85 -1.74
CA GLY A 51 4.60 7.05 -3.01
C GLY A 51 3.97 6.29 -4.18
N GLU A 52 4.44 6.57 -5.39
CA GLU A 52 3.84 6.17 -6.68
C GLU A 52 3.79 4.63 -6.92
N ASP A 53 4.34 3.83 -6.01
CA ASP A 53 4.39 2.36 -6.04
C ASP A 53 3.33 1.66 -5.14
N ALA A 54 2.36 2.40 -4.58
CA ALA A 54 1.36 1.90 -3.61
C ALA A 54 -0.07 2.44 -3.77
#